data_AF-A0A3A4VK94-F1
#
_entry.id   AF-A0A3A4VK94-F1
#
_cell.length_a   1.000
_cell.length_b   1.000
_cell.length_c   1.000
_cell.angle_alpha   90.00
_cell.angle_beta   90.00
_cell.angle_gamma   90.00
#
_symmetry.space_group_name_H-M   'P 1'
#
loop_
_entity.id
_entity.type
_entity.pdbx_description
1 polymer ?
#
loop_
_entity_poly.entity_id
_entity_poly.type
_entity_poly.pdbx_seq_one_letter_code
_entity_poly.pdbx_strand_id
1 'polypeptide(L)'
;MFEAYLDIETTGLSSLYNYITVIGIYLVNGGRAKVVQLVDKEVTPKNLLANMEDVHIIYTYNGKRFDLPFINDALGVNLHDHCRHHDLMYDCWRCNLRGGFKAVEAQLGIPRKLKGVNGYEAVLLWWDYKNYGDRRALKRLLRYNQEDVVNLKALRERLPVEEG
;
A
#
# COMPACT_ATOMS: atom_id res chain seq x y z
N MET A 1 -2.18 19.30 6.68
CA MET A 1 -1.26 18.16 6.54
C MET A 1 -2.04 16.99 5.94
N PHE A 2 -1.39 16.15 5.15
CA PHE A 2 -2.02 15.00 4.50
C PHE A 2 -1.98 13.76 5.38
N GLU A 3 -3.06 12.98 5.32
CA GLU A 3 -3.05 11.57 5.67
C GLU A 3 -2.61 10.79 4.42
N ALA A 4 -1.74 9.80 4.59
CA ALA A 4 -1.32 8.92 3.52
C ALA A 4 -1.80 7.50 3.80
N TYR A 5 -2.25 6.81 2.75
CA TYR A 5 -2.52 5.39 2.76
C TYR A 5 -1.53 4.72 1.84
N LEU A 6 -0.72 3.82 2.39
CA LEU A 6 0.46 3.27 1.72
C LEU A 6 0.36 1.75 1.63
N ASP A 7 0.72 1.23 0.46
CA ASP A 7 0.80 -0.19 0.15
C ASP A 7 1.91 -0.42 -0.89
N ILE A 8 2.69 -1.49 -0.74
CA ILE A 8 3.73 -1.87 -1.69
C ILE A 8 3.42 -3.18 -2.40
N GLU A 9 3.85 -3.23 -3.66
CA GLU A 9 3.98 -4.47 -4.41
C GLU A 9 5.45 -4.85 -4.52
N THR A 10 5.75 -6.14 -4.42
CA THR A 10 7.12 -6.67 -4.41
C THR A 10 7.22 -7.87 -5.34
N THR A 11 8.45 -8.31 -5.65
CA THR A 11 8.65 -9.59 -6.36
C THR A 11 8.52 -10.82 -5.46
N GLY A 12 8.33 -10.63 -4.14
CA GLY A 12 8.25 -11.69 -3.15
C GLY A 12 8.39 -11.14 -1.72
N LEU A 13 8.33 -12.04 -0.73
CA LEU A 13 8.07 -11.66 0.67
C LEU A 13 9.31 -11.26 1.49
N SER A 14 10.51 -11.24 0.91
CA SER A 14 11.75 -10.98 1.64
C SER A 14 12.59 -9.91 0.95
N SER A 15 12.84 -8.80 1.64
CA SER A 15 13.70 -7.68 1.18
C SER A 15 15.14 -8.10 0.89
N LEU A 16 15.61 -9.22 1.44
CA LEU A 16 16.96 -9.76 1.16
C LEU A 16 17.11 -10.30 -0.27
N TYR A 17 16.00 -10.78 -0.87
CA TYR A 17 16.03 -11.47 -2.16
C TYR A 17 15.09 -10.84 -3.20
N ASN A 18 14.22 -9.92 -2.77
CA ASN A 18 13.15 -9.34 -3.58
C ASN A 18 13.23 -7.82 -3.52
N TYR A 19 12.66 -7.19 -4.54
CA TYR A 19 12.62 -5.74 -4.63
C TYR A 19 11.18 -5.25 -4.74
N ILE A 20 11.01 -3.96 -4.44
CA ILE A 20 9.74 -3.25 -4.56
C ILE A 20 9.49 -2.94 -6.04
N THR A 21 8.31 -3.31 -6.54
CA THR A 21 7.91 -3.07 -7.93
C THR A 21 7.05 -1.81 -8.04
N VAL A 22 6.18 -1.57 -7.05
CA VAL A 22 5.30 -0.41 -6.95
C VAL A 22 5.22 0.07 -5.50
N ILE A 23 5.32 1.38 -5.27
CA ILE A 23 4.86 2.01 -4.03
C ILE A 23 3.62 2.83 -4.36
N GLY A 24 2.48 2.41 -3.82
CA GLY A 24 1.23 3.15 -3.89
C GLY A 24 1.07 4.09 -2.70
N ILE A 25 0.64 5.31 -2.96
CA ILE A 25 0.41 6.32 -1.93
C ILE A 25 -0.86 7.08 -2.26
N TYR A 26 -1.90 6.93 -1.44
CA TYR A 26 -3.11 7.74 -1.54
C TYR A 26 -3.07 8.85 -0.48
N LEU A 27 -2.96 10.10 -0.93
CA LEU A 27 -2.84 11.28 -0.10
C LEU A 27 -4.19 11.98 0.01
N VAL A 28 -4.65 12.23 1.24
CA VAL A 28 -5.93 12.89 1.53
C VAL A 28 -5.75 14.03 2.54
N ASN A 29 -6.34 15.19 2.25
CA ASN A 29 -6.38 16.34 3.15
C ASN A 29 -7.66 17.15 2.88
N GLY A 30 -8.66 16.98 3.74
CA GLY A 30 -9.98 17.60 3.56
C GLY A 30 -10.57 17.26 2.19
N GLY A 31 -10.87 18.28 1.39
CA GLY A 31 -11.41 18.10 0.02
C GLY A 31 -10.39 17.72 -1.06
N ARG A 32 -9.10 17.61 -0.73
CA ARG A 32 -8.04 17.27 -1.69
C ARG A 32 -7.66 15.80 -1.55
N ALA A 33 -7.62 15.08 -2.67
CA ALA A 33 -7.16 13.70 -2.71
C ALA A 33 -6.37 13.42 -3.99
N LYS A 34 -5.26 12.69 -3.90
CA LYS A 34 -4.48 12.24 -5.06
C LYS A 34 -3.85 10.87 -4.80
N VAL A 35 -3.81 10.01 -5.81
CA VAL A 35 -3.04 8.77 -5.79
C VAL A 35 -1.72 9.01 -6.52
N VAL A 36 -0.62 8.57 -5.92
CA VAL A 36 0.71 8.52 -6.50
C VAL A 36 1.14 7.06 -6.53
N GLN A 37 1.76 6.62 -7.63
CA GLN A 37 2.35 5.31 -7.75
C GLN A 37 3.76 5.47 -8.30
N LEU A 38 4.77 5.05 -7.53
CA LEU A 38 6.16 4.99 -7.97
C LEU A 38 6.42 3.59 -8.51
N VAL A 39 6.86 3.48 -9.77
CA VAL A 39 7.00 2.20 -10.46
C VAL A 39 8.45 1.97 -10.90
N ASP A 40 8.97 0.76 -10.66
CA ASP A 40 10.31 0.35 -11.09
C ASP A 40 11.39 1.36 -10.65
N LYS A 41 12.08 1.99 -11.62
CA LYS A 41 13.13 2.99 -11.44
C LYS A 41 12.66 4.26 -10.72
N GLU A 42 11.36 4.50 -10.60
CA GLU A 42 10.83 5.63 -9.83
C GLU A 42 10.84 5.34 -8.32
N VAL A 43 10.96 4.08 -7.92
CA VAL A 43 11.07 3.65 -6.52
C VAL A 43 12.45 4.02 -5.99
N THR A 44 12.57 5.28 -5.56
CA THR A 44 13.81 5.86 -5.04
C THR A 44 13.54 6.59 -3.72
N PRO A 45 14.55 6.74 -2.85
CA PRO A 45 14.41 7.49 -1.60
C PRO A 45 13.91 8.91 -1.86
N LYS A 46 14.47 9.59 -2.86
CA LYS A 46 14.11 10.96 -3.26
C LYS A 46 12.63 11.06 -3.65
N ASN A 47 12.15 10.18 -4.51
CA ASN A 47 10.76 10.23 -4.97
C ASN A 47 9.77 9.87 -3.87
N LEU A 48 10.12 8.90 -3.01
CA LEU A 48 9.31 8.56 -1.85
C LEU A 48 9.18 9.77 -0.91
N LEU A 49 10.31 10.34 -0.47
CA LEU A 49 10.33 11.45 0.47
C LEU A 49 9.66 12.72 -0.09
N ALA A 50 9.80 13.01 -1.38
CA ALA A 50 9.11 14.13 -2.02
C ALA A 50 7.57 14.00 -1.97
N ASN A 51 7.04 12.78 -1.86
CA ASN A 51 5.61 12.55 -1.70
C ASN A 51 5.17 12.48 -0.23
N MET A 52 6.10 12.48 0.72
CA MET A 52 5.86 12.41 2.17
C MET A 52 6.03 13.76 2.91
N GLU A 53 6.53 14.81 2.25
CA GLU A 53 6.92 16.08 2.88
C GLU A 53 5.82 16.72 3.77
N ASP A 54 4.55 16.66 3.35
CA ASP A 54 3.40 17.22 4.09
C ASP A 54 2.55 16.16 4.82
N VAL A 55 3.04 14.92 4.92
CA VAL A 55 2.31 13.80 5.50
C VAL A 55 2.57 13.73 7.00
N HIS A 56 1.49 13.79 7.78
CA HIS A 56 1.60 13.72 9.24
C HIS A 56 1.30 12.32 9.81
N ILE A 57 0.64 11.47 9.03
CA ILE A 57 0.31 10.09 9.38
C ILE A 57 0.22 9.21 8.13
N ILE A 58 0.80 8.01 8.22
CA ILE A 58 0.66 6.93 7.25
C ILE A 58 -0.22 5.82 7.84
N TYR A 59 -1.19 5.38 7.05
CA TYR A 59 -2.01 4.20 7.30
C TYR A 59 -1.60 3.06 6.37
N THR A 60 -1.47 1.86 6.92
CA THR A 60 -1.15 0.63 6.17
C THR A 60 -2.03 -0.52 6.66
N TYR A 61 -1.98 -1.67 5.98
CA TYR A 61 -2.49 -2.93 6.51
C TYR A 61 -1.36 -3.97 6.61
N ASN A 62 -0.99 -4.37 7.83
CA ASN A 62 0.18 -5.21 8.14
C ASN A 62 1.53 -4.55 7.76
N GLY A 63 1.54 -3.24 7.49
CA GLY A 63 2.74 -2.51 7.08
C GLY A 63 3.77 -2.34 8.18
N LYS A 64 3.40 -2.44 9.46
CA LYS A 64 4.37 -2.47 10.56
C LYS A 64 5.33 -3.66 10.44
N ARG A 65 4.84 -4.77 9.89
CA ARG A 65 5.59 -6.04 9.79
C ARG A 65 6.13 -6.31 8.40
N PHE A 66 5.65 -5.59 7.38
CA PHE A 66 5.99 -5.83 5.99
C PHE A 66 6.43 -4.56 5.28
N ASP A 67 5.50 -3.66 4.93
CA ASP A 67 5.76 -2.50 4.07
C ASP A 67 6.89 -1.59 4.58
N LEU A 68 6.82 -1.15 5.83
CA LEU A 68 7.79 -0.20 6.40
C LEU A 68 9.19 -0.81 6.52
N PRO A 69 9.37 -2.01 7.10
CA PRO A 69 10.67 -2.68 7.10
C PRO A 69 11.22 -2.91 5.69
N PHE A 70 10.37 -3.32 4.73
CA PHE A 70 10.82 -3.57 3.36
C PHE A 70 11.30 -2.28 2.67
N ILE A 71 10.55 -1.18 2.83
CA ILE A 71 10.96 0.15 2.34
C ILE A 71 12.29 0.57 2.97
N ASN A 72 12.45 0.39 4.28
CA ASN A 72 13.68 0.75 4.96
C ASN A 72 14.88 -0.07 4.46
N ASP A 73 14.72 -1.39 4.31
CA ASP A 73 15.78 -2.26 3.82
C ASP A 73 16.15 -1.96 2.36
N ALA A 74 15.14 -1.72 1.51
CA ALA A 74 15.35 -1.51 0.08
C ALA A 74 15.87 -0.10 -0.26
N LEU A 75 15.45 0.92 0.49
CA LEU A 75 15.69 2.33 0.16
C LEU A 75 16.52 3.07 1.21
N GLY A 76 16.78 2.48 2.38
CA GLY A 76 17.42 3.18 3.50
C GLY A 76 16.55 4.31 4.06
N VAL A 77 15.23 4.23 3.90
CA VAL A 77 14.27 5.23 4.37
C VAL A 77 13.42 4.65 5.48
N ASN A 78 13.65 5.10 6.71
CA ASN A 78 12.80 4.78 7.84
C ASN A 78 11.64 5.77 7.95
N LEU A 79 10.45 5.37 7.48
CA LEU A 79 9.26 6.23 7.45
C LEU A 79 8.80 6.72 8.84
N HIS A 80 9.16 6.01 9.92
CA HIS A 80 8.86 6.45 11.29
C HIS A 80 9.58 7.75 11.68
N ASP A 81 10.69 8.09 11.03
CA ASP A 81 11.44 9.32 11.29
C ASP A 81 10.78 10.55 10.66
N HIS A 82 9.82 10.34 9.75
CA HIS A 82 9.19 11.40 8.97
C HIS A 82 7.72 11.65 9.35
N CYS A 83 7.01 10.64 9.86
CA CYS A 83 5.58 10.77 10.15
C CYS A 83 5.09 9.69 11.15
N ARG A 84 3.90 9.90 11.69
CA ARG A 84 3.24 8.86 12.51
C ARG A 84 2.83 7.70 11.63
N HIS A 85 2.79 6.50 12.20
CA HIS A 85 2.32 5.31 11.51
C HIS A 85 1.19 4.65 12.29
N HIS A 86 0.16 4.22 11.57
CA HIS A 86 -0.99 3.53 12.12
C HIS A 86 -1.34 2.32 11.25
N ASP A 87 -1.20 1.12 11.81
CA ASP A 87 -1.45 -0.13 11.10
C ASP A 87 -2.87 -0.64 11.38
N LEU A 88 -3.73 -0.51 10.37
CA LEU A 88 -5.16 -0.83 10.44
C LEU A 88 -5.44 -2.32 10.66
N MET A 89 -4.46 -3.21 10.43
CA MET A 89 -4.62 -4.63 10.74
C MET A 89 -4.90 -4.84 12.23
N TYR A 90 -4.24 -4.08 13.11
CA TYR A 90 -4.47 -4.22 14.55
C TYR A 90 -5.84 -3.69 14.97
N ASP A 91 -6.37 -2.68 14.30
CA ASP A 91 -7.73 -2.18 14.53
C ASP A 91 -8.76 -3.23 14.13
N CYS A 92 -8.56 -3.84 12.96
CA CYS A 92 -9.37 -4.96 12.50
C CYS A 92 -9.39 -6.10 13.52
N TRP A 93 -8.23 -6.43 14.09
CA TRP A 93 -8.12 -7.47 15.11
C TRP A 93 -8.90 -7.14 16.39
N ARG A 94 -8.95 -5.86 16.79
CA ARG A 94 -9.78 -5.39 17.92
C ARG A 94 -11.28 -5.53 17.62
N CYS A 95 -11.67 -5.42 16.35
CA CYS A 95 -13.03 -5.64 15.87
C CYS A 95 -13.33 -7.11 15.48
N ASN A 96 -12.48 -8.07 15.84
CA ASN A 96 -12.59 -9.48 15.46
C ASN A 96 -12.61 -9.75 13.93
N LEU A 97 -12.07 -8.82 13.13
CA LEU A 97 -11.86 -8.97 11.70
C LEU A 97 -10.47 -9.56 11.48
N ARG A 98 -10.41 -10.77 10.92
CA ARG A 98 -9.17 -11.53 10.75
C ARG A 98 -8.94 -11.91 9.28
N GLY A 99 -7.66 -12.14 8.94
CA GLY A 99 -7.21 -12.53 7.61
C GLY A 99 -6.36 -11.45 6.93
N GLY A 100 -6.01 -11.71 5.67
CA GLY A 100 -5.38 -10.69 4.81
C GLY A 100 -6.36 -9.56 4.48
N PHE A 101 -5.84 -8.45 3.97
CA PHE A 101 -6.62 -7.24 3.72
C PHE A 101 -7.89 -7.50 2.89
N LYS A 102 -7.77 -8.29 1.82
CA LYS A 102 -8.88 -8.75 0.98
C LYS A 102 -9.99 -9.50 1.70
N ALA A 103 -9.62 -10.33 2.67
CA ALA A 103 -10.61 -11.05 3.46
C ALA A 103 -11.39 -10.08 4.36
N VAL A 104 -10.72 -9.07 4.90
CA VAL A 104 -11.37 -8.03 5.72
C VAL A 104 -12.26 -7.12 4.88
N GLU A 105 -11.82 -6.72 3.68
CA GLU A 105 -12.66 -5.95 2.76
C GLU A 105 -13.96 -6.69 2.42
N ALA A 106 -13.88 -8.00 2.17
CA ALA A 106 -15.06 -8.82 1.91
C ALA A 106 -15.99 -8.89 3.14
N GLN A 107 -15.44 -9.08 4.35
CA GLN A 107 -16.21 -9.09 5.61
C GLN A 107 -16.95 -7.76 5.85
N LEU A 108 -16.37 -6.64 5.43
CA LEU A 108 -16.92 -5.29 5.60
C LEU A 108 -17.70 -4.75 4.40
N GLY A 109 -17.87 -5.56 3.35
CA GLY A 109 -18.53 -5.13 2.11
C GLY A 109 -17.83 -3.98 1.40
N ILE A 110 -16.50 -3.85 1.55
CA ILE A 110 -15.70 -2.89 0.79
C ILE A 110 -15.59 -3.41 -0.65
N PRO A 111 -16.12 -2.67 -1.65
CA PRO A 111 -16.17 -3.17 -3.00
C PRO A 111 -14.77 -3.19 -3.63
N ARG A 112 -14.52 -4.23 -4.44
CA ARG A 112 -13.40 -4.29 -5.37
C ARG A 112 -13.91 -4.38 -6.79
N LYS A 113 -13.39 -3.52 -7.66
CA LYS A 113 -13.57 -3.57 -9.10
C LYS A 113 -12.71 -4.67 -9.70
N LEU A 114 -11.51 -4.89 -9.15
CA LEU A 114 -10.54 -5.84 -9.69
C LEU A 114 -10.68 -7.20 -9.01
N LYS A 115 -11.33 -8.13 -9.72
CA LYS A 115 -11.53 -9.52 -9.24
C LYS A 115 -10.36 -10.41 -9.64
N GLY A 116 -10.06 -11.39 -8.77
CA GLY A 116 -9.13 -12.48 -9.08
C GLY A 116 -7.65 -12.09 -9.13
N VAL A 117 -7.26 -10.93 -8.62
CA VAL A 117 -5.85 -10.62 -8.36
C VAL A 117 -5.61 -10.77 -6.86
N ASN A 118 -4.49 -11.37 -6.47
CA ASN A 118 -3.95 -11.46 -5.10
C ASN A 118 -2.46 -11.07 -5.14
N GLY A 119 -1.77 -11.10 -4.00
CA GLY A 119 -0.34 -10.73 -3.96
C GLY A 119 0.54 -11.63 -4.85
N TYR A 120 0.19 -12.91 -5.01
CA TYR A 120 0.91 -13.80 -5.93
C TYR A 120 0.65 -13.43 -7.40
N GLU A 121 -0.59 -13.12 -7.76
CA GLU A 121 -0.93 -12.62 -9.11
C GLU A 121 -0.23 -11.28 -9.41
N ALA A 122 -0.06 -10.40 -8.42
CA ALA A 122 0.68 -9.15 -8.59
C ALA A 122 2.14 -9.40 -9.00
N VAL A 123 2.79 -10.41 -8.40
CA VAL A 123 4.14 -10.86 -8.79
C VAL A 123 4.15 -11.37 -10.24
N LEU A 124 3.17 -12.18 -10.65
CA LEU A 124 3.08 -12.68 -12.03
C LEU A 124 2.90 -11.55 -13.04
N LEU A 125 1.98 -10.60 -12.75
CA LEU A 125 1.73 -9.44 -13.61
C LEU A 125 3.00 -8.58 -13.80
N TRP A 126 3.80 -8.46 -12.74
CA TRP A 126 5.08 -7.78 -12.84
C TRP A 126 6.05 -8.50 -13.79
N TRP A 127 6.19 -9.82 -13.64
CA TRP A 127 7.08 -10.59 -14.50
C TRP A 127 6.62 -10.66 -15.96
N ASP A 128 5.31 -10.72 -16.20
CA ASP A 128 4.77 -10.61 -17.57
C ASP A 128 5.15 -9.28 -18.22
N TYR A 129 5.07 -8.19 -17.46
CA TYR A 129 5.53 -6.88 -17.92
C TYR A 129 7.04 -6.86 -18.17
N LYS A 130 7.87 -7.37 -17.24
CA LYS A 130 9.33 -7.29 -17.35
C LYS A 130 9.91 -8.19 -18.43
N ASN A 131 9.36 -9.39 -18.61
CA ASN A 131 9.89 -10.39 -19.53
C ASN A 131 9.34 -10.23 -20.95
N TYR A 132 8.08 -9.82 -21.09
CA TYR A 132 7.39 -9.77 -22.39
C TYR A 132 6.96 -8.37 -22.81
N GLY A 133 7.20 -7.35 -21.98
CA GLY A 133 6.75 -5.99 -22.24
C GLY A 133 5.23 -5.83 -22.16
N ASP A 134 4.52 -6.73 -21.46
CA ASP A 134 3.05 -6.69 -21.40
C ASP A 134 2.56 -5.48 -20.60
N ARG A 135 2.21 -4.41 -21.34
CA ARG A 135 1.66 -3.17 -20.78
C ARG A 135 0.28 -3.36 -20.14
N ARG A 136 -0.48 -4.38 -20.54
CA ARG A 136 -1.78 -4.70 -19.93
C ARG A 136 -1.57 -5.33 -18.56
N ALA A 137 -0.56 -6.19 -18.41
CA ALA A 137 -0.17 -6.74 -17.12
C ALA A 137 0.24 -5.62 -16.15
N LEU A 138 1.12 -4.71 -16.56
CA LEU A 138 1.47 -3.54 -15.75
C LEU A 138 0.25 -2.69 -15.39
N LYS A 139 -0.63 -2.39 -16.36
CA LYS A 139 -1.85 -1.62 -16.09
C LYS A 139 -2.77 -2.30 -15.08
N ARG A 140 -2.83 -3.63 -15.09
CA ARG A 140 -3.61 -4.42 -14.13
C ARG A 140 -2.98 -4.41 -12.75
N LEU A 141 -1.65 -4.51 -12.65
CA LEU A 141 -0.89 -4.36 -11.40
C LEU A 141 -1.10 -2.98 -10.77
N LEU A 142 -0.97 -1.90 -11.56
CA LEU A 142 -1.16 -0.54 -11.04
C LEU A 142 -2.59 -0.30 -10.58
N ARG A 143 -3.59 -0.83 -11.29
CA ARG A 143 -4.99 -0.75 -10.83
C ARG A 143 -5.22 -1.54 -9.54
N TYR A 144 -4.52 -2.65 -9.37
CA TYR A 144 -4.59 -3.47 -8.17
C TYR A 144 -4.04 -2.69 -6.96
N ASN A 145 -2.81 -2.21 -7.05
CA ASN A 145 -2.19 -1.39 -5.99
C ASN A 145 -2.98 -0.07 -5.73
N GLN A 146 -3.50 0.58 -6.77
CA GLN A 146 -4.36 1.77 -6.60
C GLN A 146 -5.63 1.44 -5.80
N GLU A 147 -6.26 0.30 -6.07
CA GLU A 147 -7.44 -0.14 -5.33
C GLU A 147 -7.11 -0.43 -3.87
N ASP A 148 -5.94 -1.03 -3.58
CA ASP A 148 -5.49 -1.32 -2.22
C ASP A 148 -5.32 -0.03 -1.41
N VAL A 149 -4.60 0.99 -1.92
CA VAL A 149 -4.42 2.26 -1.19
C VAL A 149 -5.71 3.07 -1.01
N VAL A 150 -6.62 3.02 -1.98
CA VAL A 150 -7.94 3.67 -1.85
C VAL A 150 -8.81 2.93 -0.83
N ASN A 151 -8.76 1.60 -0.84
CA ASN A 151 -9.55 0.80 0.08
C ASN A 151 -9.00 0.83 1.50
N LEU A 152 -7.72 1.13 1.73
CA LEU A 152 -7.18 1.39 3.07
C LEU A 152 -7.90 2.56 3.74
N LYS A 153 -8.21 3.63 2.98
CA LYS A 153 -9.07 4.71 3.46
C LYS A 153 -10.46 4.23 3.79
N ALA A 154 -11.08 3.50 2.87
CA ALA A 154 -12.42 2.97 3.05
C ALA A 154 -12.53 1.99 4.24
N LEU A 155 -11.43 1.29 4.56
CA LEU A 155 -11.30 0.44 5.74
C LEU A 155 -11.24 1.30 7.01
N ARG A 156 -10.34 2.27 7.07
CA ARG A 156 -10.21 3.17 8.23
C ARG A 156 -11.55 3.83 8.57
N GLU A 157 -12.30 4.29 7.58
CA GLU A 157 -13.61 4.95 7.78
C GLU A 157 -14.72 4.01 8.25
N ARG A 158 -14.56 2.70 8.07
CA ARG A 158 -15.50 1.68 8.58
C ARG A 158 -15.15 1.19 9.98
N LEU A 159 -13.90 1.41 10.41
CA LEU A 159 -13.46 1.05 11.74
C LEU A 159 -13.89 2.14 12.73
N PRO A 160 -14.23 1.78 13.98
CA PRO A 160 -14.51 2.77 15.00
C PRO A 160 -13.28 3.65 15.20
N VAL A 161 -13.50 4.97 15.26
CA VAL A 161 -12.44 5.91 15.62
C VAL A 161 -12.17 5.71 17.11
N GLU A 162 -10.92 5.41 17.47
CA GLU A 162 -10.52 5.54 18.87
C GLU A 162 -10.53 7.04 19.20
N GLU A 163 -11.50 7.46 20.00
CA GLU A 163 -11.39 8.70 20.76
C GLU A 163 -10.26 8.46 21.78
N GLY A 164 -9.08 9.01 21.48
CA GLY A 164 -7.97 9.10 22.42
C GLY A 164 -8.18 10.22 23.43
#